data_AF-A0A927TYV2-F1
#
_entry.id   AF-A0A927TYV2-F1
#
_cell.length_a   1.000
_cell.length_b   1.000
_cell.length_c   1.000
_cell.angle_alpha   90.00
_cell.angle_beta   90.00
_cell.angle_gamma   90.00
#
_symmetry.space_group_name_H-M   'P 1'
#
loop_
_entity.id
_entity.type
_entity.pdbx_description
1 polymer ?
#
loop_
_entity_poly.entity_id
_entity_poly.type
_entity_poly.pdbx_seq_one_letter_code
_entity_poly.pdbx_strand_id
1 'polypeptide(L)'
;MKHILMVDDVTTNLKCAAEVLQPYYQLSMAKSGKQALNFLKKNRPDLILLDIKMPDMDGYETMEEIKLNPETADIPIIFLTADTDFSSEVKGIKMGAMDFITKPFEADVMLGRIEKVLQMEDMRKNILHSARKDELSGLPNFEAFCESVEAVLRSGITSAHLLVADLDDFARYNESNGVLAGDDALRRFAAGFKELCAEQQLLKEESLVARVGANSFAVFLLEPLTQEDVATYFSKISDCAALTTGLTVS
;
A
#
# COMPACT_ATOMS: atom_id res chain seq x y z
N MET A 1 -6.76 -13.13 -1.87
CA MET A 1 -7.46 -13.55 -0.63
C MET A 1 -6.67 -13.00 0.53
N LYS A 2 -7.30 -12.37 1.53
CA LYS A 2 -6.58 -11.78 2.67
C LYS A 2 -5.94 -12.89 3.52
N HIS A 3 -4.77 -12.61 4.10
CA HIS A 3 -3.99 -13.54 4.91
C HIS A 3 -4.11 -13.23 6.40
N ILE A 4 -4.58 -14.20 7.18
CA ILE A 4 -4.71 -14.08 8.64
C ILE A 4 -3.70 -15.00 9.33
N LEU A 5 -2.93 -14.44 10.27
CA LEU A 5 -2.11 -15.22 11.20
C LEU A 5 -2.91 -15.46 12.49
N MET A 6 -3.12 -16.72 12.84
CA MET A 6 -3.75 -17.12 14.09
C MET A 6 -2.70 -17.61 15.08
N VAL A 7 -2.71 -17.05 16.29
CA VAL A 7 -1.71 -17.33 17.33
C VAL A 7 -2.43 -17.77 18.59
N ASP A 8 -2.26 -19.03 18.96
CA ASP A 8 -2.89 -19.65 20.14
C ASP A 8 -2.12 -20.92 20.49
N ASP A 9 -1.77 -21.13 21.77
CA ASP A 9 -1.04 -22.32 22.22
C ASP A 9 -1.93 -23.58 22.19
N VAL A 10 -3.24 -23.40 22.32
CA VAL A 10 -4.23 -24.48 22.27
C VAL A 10 -4.59 -24.80 20.82
N THR A 11 -4.06 -25.92 20.33
CA THR A 11 -4.27 -26.37 18.94
C THR A 11 -5.75 -26.58 18.57
N THR A 12 -6.61 -26.91 19.54
CA THR A 12 -8.06 -27.03 19.31
C THR A 12 -8.70 -25.70 18.95
N ASN A 13 -8.33 -24.60 19.61
CA ASN A 13 -8.84 -23.26 19.30
C ASN A 13 -8.47 -22.86 17.87
N LEU A 14 -7.21 -23.10 17.47
CA LEU A 14 -6.75 -22.83 16.11
C LEU A 14 -7.55 -23.60 15.07
N LYS A 15 -7.88 -24.87 15.33
CA LYS A 15 -8.68 -25.70 14.41
C LYS A 15 -10.11 -25.20 14.30
N CYS A 16 -10.78 -24.91 15.42
CA CYS A 16 -12.14 -24.40 15.42
C CYS A 16 -12.24 -23.04 14.68
N ALA A 17 -11.29 -22.13 14.95
CA ALA A 17 -11.23 -20.87 14.21
C ALA A 17 -10.96 -21.10 12.71
N ALA A 18 -10.07 -22.02 12.37
CA ALA A 18 -9.76 -22.35 10.98
C ALA A 18 -10.96 -22.90 10.22
N GLU A 19 -11.75 -23.79 10.82
CA GLU A 19 -12.95 -24.36 10.16
C GLU A 19 -13.93 -23.28 9.71
N VAL A 20 -14.07 -22.21 10.50
CA VAL A 20 -14.92 -21.06 10.16
C VAL A 20 -14.27 -20.15 9.12
N LEU A 21 -12.96 -19.91 9.20
CA LEU A 21 -12.26 -18.86 8.45
C LEU A 21 -11.65 -19.31 7.12
N GLN A 22 -11.29 -20.60 6.98
CA GLN A 22 -10.65 -21.14 5.76
C GLN A 22 -11.44 -20.90 4.46
N PRO A 23 -12.79 -20.90 4.44
CA PRO A 23 -13.53 -20.57 3.22
C PRO A 23 -13.31 -19.13 2.72
N TYR A 24 -12.93 -18.20 3.61
CA TYR A 24 -12.89 -16.76 3.32
C TYR A 24 -11.47 -16.18 3.28
N TYR A 25 -10.53 -16.77 4.02
CA TYR A 25 -9.18 -16.24 4.19
C TYR A 25 -8.09 -17.31 4.02
N GLN A 26 -6.90 -16.86 3.58
CA GLN A 26 -5.69 -17.67 3.69
C GLN A 26 -5.24 -17.65 5.15
N LEU A 27 -4.95 -18.81 5.74
CA LEU A 27 -4.60 -18.91 7.16
C LEU A 27 -3.17 -19.39 7.38
N SER A 28 -2.51 -18.82 8.38
CA SER A 28 -1.30 -19.37 8.98
C SER A 28 -1.47 -19.48 10.48
N MET A 29 -0.78 -20.44 11.09
CA MET A 29 -0.94 -20.78 12.50
C MET A 29 0.40 -20.70 13.22
N ALA A 30 0.41 -20.11 14.39
CA ALA A 30 1.52 -20.11 15.33
C ALA A 30 1.04 -20.58 16.70
N LYS A 31 1.84 -21.39 17.39
CA LYS A 31 1.48 -21.94 18.71
C LYS A 31 2.05 -21.15 19.89
N SER A 32 2.66 -20.00 19.63
CA SER A 32 3.21 -19.12 20.65
C SER A 32 3.57 -17.75 20.06
N GLY A 33 3.70 -16.74 20.92
CA GLY A 33 4.21 -15.42 20.54
C GLY A 33 5.56 -15.49 19.82
N LYS A 34 6.50 -16.31 20.30
CA LYS A 34 7.81 -16.53 19.65
C LYS A 34 7.69 -17.09 18.23
N GLN A 35 6.77 -18.02 17.99
CA GLN A 35 6.51 -18.54 16.64
C GLN A 35 5.90 -17.47 15.74
N ALA A 36 4.98 -16.66 16.26
CA ALA A 36 4.38 -15.54 15.54
C ALA A 36 5.44 -14.51 15.13
N LEU A 37 6.30 -14.08 16.06
CA LEU A 37 7.40 -13.16 15.77
C LEU A 37 8.37 -13.71 14.73
N ASN A 38 8.71 -15.01 14.79
CA ASN A 38 9.57 -15.63 13.78
C ASN A 38 8.89 -15.72 12.41
N PHE A 39 7.59 -15.95 12.36
CA PHE A 39 6.81 -15.93 11.13
C PHE A 39 6.81 -14.53 10.50
N LEU A 40 6.64 -13.50 11.31
CA LEU A 40 6.59 -12.09 10.88
C LEU A 40 7.91 -11.56 10.30
N LYS A 41 9.04 -12.21 10.59
CA LYS A 41 10.34 -11.87 9.96
C LYS A 41 10.38 -12.11 8.45
N LYS A 42 9.48 -12.95 7.92
CA LYS A 42 9.49 -13.38 6.50
C LYS A 42 8.15 -13.21 5.81
N ASN A 43 7.08 -13.08 6.57
CA ASN A 43 5.72 -13.06 6.06
C ASN A 43 4.97 -11.89 6.71
N ARG A 44 4.09 -11.25 5.95
CA ARG A 44 3.30 -10.11 6.42
C ARG A 44 1.81 -10.39 6.23
N PRO A 45 1.09 -10.84 7.28
CA PRO A 45 -0.35 -11.07 7.19
C PRO A 45 -1.11 -9.74 7.14
N ASP A 46 -2.35 -9.78 6.65
CA ASP A 46 -3.28 -8.65 6.66
C ASP A 46 -3.89 -8.42 8.05
N LEU A 47 -3.93 -9.45 8.90
CA LEU A 47 -4.52 -9.42 10.24
C LEU A 47 -3.89 -10.49 11.13
N ILE A 48 -3.75 -10.20 12.42
CA ILE A 48 -3.33 -11.17 13.44
C ILE A 48 -4.49 -11.40 14.42
N LEU A 49 -4.88 -12.67 14.60
CA LEU A 49 -5.71 -13.11 15.71
C LEU A 49 -4.79 -13.66 16.80
N LEU A 50 -4.77 -13.00 17.95
CA LEU A 50 -3.76 -13.25 18.99
C LEU A 50 -4.42 -13.66 20.30
N ASP A 51 -4.16 -14.86 20.77
CA ASP A 51 -4.56 -15.25 22.11
C ASP A 51 -3.82 -14.44 23.18
N ILE A 52 -4.56 -14.03 24.21
CA ILE A 52 -3.97 -13.28 25.33
C ILE A 52 -3.20 -14.21 26.26
N LYS A 53 -3.71 -15.41 26.55
CA LYS A 53 -3.22 -16.28 27.63
C LYS A 53 -2.36 -17.42 27.07
N MET A 54 -1.15 -17.08 26.67
CA MET A 54 -0.15 -18.05 26.21
C MET A 54 1.00 -18.22 27.22
N PRO A 55 1.61 -19.41 27.30
CA PRO A 55 2.80 -19.65 28.12
C PRO A 55 4.04 -18.94 27.56
N ASP A 56 5.00 -18.66 28.45
CA ASP A 56 6.27 -17.97 28.22
C ASP A 56 6.19 -16.51 27.79
N MET A 57 5.30 -16.20 26.84
CA MET A 57 5.11 -14.87 26.27
C MET A 57 3.63 -14.69 25.99
N ASP A 58 2.99 -13.80 26.73
CA ASP A 58 1.56 -13.55 26.62
C ASP A 58 1.22 -12.74 25.36
N GLY A 59 -0.08 -12.60 25.05
CA GLY A 59 -0.52 -11.84 23.88
C GLY A 59 -0.20 -10.35 23.96
N TYR A 60 -0.12 -9.77 25.16
CA TYR A 60 0.24 -8.36 25.33
C TYR A 60 1.72 -8.12 25.04
N GLU A 61 2.60 -8.94 25.60
CA GLU A 61 4.05 -8.91 25.31
C GLU A 61 4.29 -9.17 23.83
N THR A 62 3.58 -10.12 23.23
CA THR A 62 3.69 -10.43 21.79
C THR A 62 3.31 -9.21 20.96
N MET A 63 2.21 -8.53 21.31
CA MET A 63 1.78 -7.33 20.62
C MET A 63 2.79 -6.19 20.75
N GLU A 64 3.38 -5.99 21.94
CA GLU A 64 4.39 -4.96 22.16
C GLU A 64 5.59 -5.14 21.21
N GLU A 65 6.12 -6.35 21.11
CA GLU A 65 7.21 -6.68 20.18
C GLU A 65 6.81 -6.47 18.70
N ILE A 66 5.57 -6.79 18.33
CA ILE A 66 5.05 -6.53 16.97
C ILE A 66 4.98 -5.03 16.69
N LYS A 67 4.57 -4.23 17.68
CA LYS A 67 4.42 -2.78 17.54
C LYS A 67 5.75 -2.03 17.60
N LEU A 68 6.80 -2.60 18.21
CA LEU A 68 8.15 -2.04 18.22
C LEU A 68 8.85 -2.11 16.86
N ASN A 69 8.48 -3.06 16.00
CA ASN A 69 9.06 -3.20 14.66
C ASN A 69 8.27 -2.39 13.62
N PRO A 70 8.87 -1.37 12.96
CA PRO A 70 8.18 -0.55 11.95
C PRO A 70 7.55 -1.33 10.79
N GLU A 71 8.11 -2.49 10.42
CA GLU A 71 7.59 -3.31 9.31
C GLU A 71 6.29 -4.06 9.66
N THR A 72 6.03 -4.24 10.96
CA THR A 72 4.89 -5.01 11.47
C THR A 72 3.96 -4.17 12.35
N ALA A 73 4.36 -2.96 12.72
CA ALA A 73 3.64 -2.11 13.67
C ALA A 73 2.25 -1.69 13.19
N ASP A 74 2.04 -1.61 11.88
CA ASP A 74 0.76 -1.23 11.29
C ASP A 74 -0.19 -2.41 11.06
N ILE A 75 0.24 -3.65 11.32
CA ILE A 75 -0.63 -4.82 11.17
C ILE A 75 -1.73 -4.75 12.25
N PRO A 76 -3.02 -4.85 11.86
CA PRO A 76 -4.11 -4.87 12.83
C PRO A 76 -4.07 -6.16 13.64
N ILE A 77 -4.37 -6.05 14.94
CA ILE A 77 -4.41 -7.17 15.88
C ILE A 77 -5.79 -7.21 16.52
N ILE A 78 -6.42 -8.38 16.48
CA ILE A 78 -7.63 -8.70 17.26
C ILE A 78 -7.23 -9.72 18.32
N PHE A 79 -7.53 -9.41 19.57
CA PHE A 79 -7.26 -10.33 20.66
C PHE A 79 -8.33 -11.41 20.74
N LEU A 80 -7.91 -12.64 21.03
CA LEU A 80 -8.77 -13.74 21.40
C LEU A 80 -8.74 -13.85 22.93
N THR A 81 -9.90 -13.73 23.58
CA THR A 81 -9.99 -13.73 25.04
C THR A 81 -10.95 -14.79 25.55
N ALA A 82 -10.58 -15.49 26.63
CA ALA A 82 -11.50 -16.32 27.40
C ALA A 82 -12.19 -15.54 28.52
N ASP A 83 -11.64 -14.37 28.91
CA ASP A 83 -12.20 -13.53 29.98
C ASP A 83 -13.07 -12.43 29.37
N THR A 84 -14.26 -12.23 29.93
CA THR A 84 -15.13 -11.08 29.69
C THR A 84 -14.81 -9.91 30.63
N ASP A 85 -13.63 -9.91 31.25
CA ASP A 85 -13.32 -8.99 32.32
C ASP A 85 -12.86 -7.64 31.75
N PHE A 86 -13.58 -6.58 32.14
CA PHE A 86 -13.48 -5.23 31.56
C PHE A 86 -12.07 -4.63 31.66
N SER A 87 -11.29 -5.07 32.66
CA SER A 87 -9.92 -4.60 32.90
C SER A 87 -8.94 -5.03 31.80
N SER A 88 -9.10 -6.24 31.26
CA SER A 88 -8.28 -6.80 30.18
C SER A 88 -8.55 -6.12 28.84
N GLU A 89 -9.83 -5.85 28.55
CA GLU A 89 -10.22 -5.12 27.33
C GLU A 89 -9.64 -3.70 27.32
N VAL A 90 -9.76 -2.96 28.44
CA VAL A 90 -9.20 -1.61 28.55
C VAL A 90 -7.69 -1.60 28.36
N LYS A 91 -6.97 -2.61 28.86
CA LYS A 91 -5.52 -2.74 28.66
C LYS A 91 -5.18 -2.93 27.18
N GLY A 92 -5.84 -3.89 26.50
CA GLY A 92 -5.55 -4.16 25.09
C GLY A 92 -5.93 -2.99 24.16
N ILE A 93 -7.04 -2.29 24.42
CA ILE A 93 -7.40 -1.07 23.66
C ILE A 93 -6.32 0.00 23.83
N LYS A 94 -5.83 0.23 25.06
CA LYS A 94 -4.76 1.20 25.32
C LYS A 94 -3.44 0.83 24.65
N MET A 95 -3.19 -0.45 24.45
CA MET A 95 -2.00 -0.94 23.73
C MET A 95 -2.15 -0.83 22.21
N GLY A 96 -3.35 -0.54 21.70
CA GLY A 96 -3.63 -0.36 20.27
C GLY A 96 -4.25 -1.58 19.58
N ALA A 97 -4.93 -2.46 20.33
CA ALA A 97 -5.71 -3.55 19.74
C ALA A 97 -6.92 -2.98 19.01
N MET A 98 -7.25 -3.57 17.86
CA MET A 98 -8.36 -3.08 17.02
C MET A 98 -9.72 -3.59 17.50
N ASP A 99 -9.77 -4.82 18.02
CA ASP A 99 -10.98 -5.43 18.57
C ASP A 99 -10.63 -6.66 19.43
N PHE A 100 -11.66 -7.30 20.00
CA PHE A 100 -11.58 -8.54 20.76
C PHE A 100 -12.65 -9.53 20.29
N ILE A 101 -12.30 -10.82 20.30
CA ILE A 101 -13.22 -11.93 20.07
C ILE A 101 -13.19 -12.84 21.30
N THR A 102 -14.35 -13.01 21.92
CA THR A 102 -14.51 -13.89 23.08
C THR A 102 -14.60 -15.34 22.65
N LYS A 103 -13.98 -16.23 23.44
CA LYS A 103 -14.09 -17.69 23.33
C LYS A 103 -15.24 -18.19 24.21
N PRO A 104 -16.01 -19.22 23.80
CA PRO A 104 -15.92 -19.95 22.54
C PRO A 104 -16.36 -19.12 21.33
N PHE A 105 -15.84 -19.43 20.15
CA PHE A 105 -16.06 -18.63 18.94
C PHE A 105 -17.47 -18.84 18.38
N GLU A 106 -18.26 -17.77 18.35
CA GLU A 106 -19.47 -17.70 17.52
C GLU A 106 -19.09 -17.30 16.10
N ALA A 107 -19.37 -18.16 15.13
CA ALA A 107 -18.85 -18.04 13.75
C ALA A 107 -19.20 -16.69 13.10
N ASP A 108 -20.46 -16.29 13.17
CA ASP A 108 -20.95 -15.04 12.57
C ASP A 108 -20.35 -13.80 13.25
N VAL A 109 -20.16 -13.86 14.58
CA VAL A 109 -19.55 -12.75 15.33
C VAL A 109 -18.08 -12.61 14.99
N MET A 110 -17.36 -13.73 14.91
CA MET A 110 -15.94 -13.73 14.52
C MET A 110 -15.74 -13.20 13.11
N LEU A 111 -16.53 -13.69 12.14
CA LEU A 111 -16.47 -13.21 10.75
C LEU A 111 -16.78 -11.72 10.65
N GLY A 112 -17.88 -11.26 11.26
CA GLY A 112 -18.28 -9.86 11.22
C GLY A 112 -17.24 -8.91 11.82
N ARG A 113 -16.55 -9.32 12.90
CA ARG A 113 -15.46 -8.52 13.51
C ARG A 113 -14.22 -8.47 12.63
N ILE A 114 -13.81 -9.59 12.06
CA ILE A 114 -12.67 -9.68 11.14
C ILE A 114 -12.93 -8.83 9.89
N GLU A 115 -14.10 -8.97 9.27
CA GLU A 115 -14.50 -8.19 8.11
C GLU A 115 -14.50 -6.70 8.41
N LYS A 116 -15.06 -6.28 9.54
CA LYS A 116 -15.07 -4.87 9.95
C LYS A 116 -13.66 -4.30 10.08
N VAL A 117 -12.75 -5.00 10.74
CA VAL A 117 -11.36 -4.54 10.92
C VAL A 117 -10.62 -4.47 9.58
N LEU A 118 -10.76 -5.50 8.73
CA LEU A 118 -10.15 -5.52 7.40
C LEU A 118 -10.70 -4.39 6.50
N GLN A 119 -12.01 -4.15 6.52
CA GLN A 119 -12.63 -3.05 5.77
C GLN A 119 -12.13 -1.69 6.25
N MET A 120 -12.02 -1.48 7.57
CA MET A 120 -11.48 -0.23 8.11
C MET A 120 -10.02 -0.03 7.69
N GLU A 121 -9.19 -1.07 7.72
CA GLU A 121 -7.81 -0.98 7.25
C GLU A 121 -7.71 -0.71 5.74
N ASP A 122 -8.55 -1.35 4.94
CA ASP A 122 -8.61 -1.08 3.50
C ASP A 122 -9.07 0.35 3.24
N MET A 123 -10.07 0.87 3.96
CA MET A 123 -10.50 2.27 3.88
C MET A 123 -9.39 3.24 4.29
N ARG A 124 -8.69 2.97 5.40
CA ARG A 124 -7.57 3.78 5.87
C ARG A 124 -6.47 3.85 4.81
N LYS A 125 -6.11 2.69 4.23
CA LYS A 125 -5.15 2.60 3.12
C LYS A 125 -5.65 3.31 1.86
N ASN A 126 -6.95 3.28 1.58
CA ASN A 126 -7.56 3.94 0.43
C ASN A 126 -7.61 5.47 0.59
N ILE A 127 -7.85 5.99 1.80
CA ILE A 127 -7.76 7.43 2.09
C ILE A 127 -6.32 7.90 1.95
N LEU A 128 -5.37 7.16 2.52
CA LEU A 128 -3.94 7.41 2.31
C LEU A 128 -3.58 7.32 0.81
N HIS A 129 -4.14 6.36 0.06
CA HIS A 129 -3.93 6.27 -1.39
C HIS A 129 -4.60 7.39 -2.20
N SER A 130 -5.70 7.94 -1.72
CA SER A 130 -6.34 9.10 -2.35
C SER A 130 -5.48 10.35 -2.16
N ALA A 131 -4.80 10.45 -1.02
CA ALA A 131 -3.73 11.42 -0.80
C ALA A 131 -2.43 11.10 -1.56
N ARG A 132 -2.30 9.93 -2.22
CA ARG A 132 -1.15 9.52 -3.04
C ARG A 132 -1.34 9.80 -4.53
N LYS A 133 -2.50 10.29 -4.95
CA LYS A 133 -2.76 10.71 -6.33
C LYS A 133 -2.90 12.22 -6.40
N ASP A 134 -2.45 12.78 -7.51
CA ASP A 134 -2.73 14.15 -7.87
C ASP A 134 -4.19 14.25 -8.35
N GLU A 135 -4.98 15.13 -7.72
CA GLU A 135 -6.43 15.25 -7.94
C GLU A 135 -6.79 15.61 -9.38
N LEU A 136 -5.93 16.38 -10.05
CA LEU A 136 -6.19 16.86 -11.40
C LEU A 136 -5.91 15.77 -12.44
N SER A 137 -4.75 15.12 -12.35
CA SER A 137 -4.25 14.17 -13.36
C SER A 137 -4.64 12.72 -13.08
N GLY A 138 -4.96 12.37 -11.82
CA GLY A 138 -5.20 10.99 -11.40
C GLY A 138 -3.94 10.10 -11.38
N LEU A 139 -2.77 10.65 -11.71
CA LEU A 139 -1.47 10.00 -11.56
C LEU A 139 -1.04 10.00 -10.09
N PRO A 140 -0.13 9.10 -9.68
CA PRO A 140 0.59 9.25 -8.41
C PRO A 140 1.17 10.66 -8.26
N ASN A 141 1.11 11.21 -7.06
CA ASN A 141 1.75 12.49 -6.75
C ASN A 141 3.24 12.30 -6.38
N PHE A 142 3.93 13.41 -6.13
CA PHE A 142 5.36 13.41 -5.83
C PHE A 142 5.74 12.52 -4.63
N GLU A 143 4.98 12.60 -3.53
CA GLU A 143 5.27 11.81 -2.32
C GLU A 143 5.14 10.31 -2.60
N ALA A 144 4.03 9.89 -3.22
CA ALA A 144 3.81 8.50 -3.60
C ALA A 144 4.87 7.98 -4.58
N PHE A 145 5.29 8.83 -5.52
CA PHE A 145 6.34 8.51 -6.47
C PHE A 145 7.67 8.25 -5.77
N CYS A 146 8.09 9.14 -4.85
CA CYS A 146 9.31 8.96 -4.07
C CYS A 146 9.29 7.66 -3.26
N GLU A 147 8.19 7.36 -2.56
CA GLU A 147 8.05 6.10 -1.80
C GLU A 147 8.18 4.86 -2.68
N SER A 148 7.53 4.86 -3.85
CA SER A 148 7.61 3.75 -4.78
C SER A 148 9.02 3.59 -5.39
N VAL A 149 9.68 4.71 -5.73
CA VAL A 149 11.07 4.69 -6.20
C VAL A 149 12.00 4.13 -5.12
N GLU A 150 11.86 4.58 -3.87
CA GLU A 150 12.65 4.07 -2.75
C GLU A 150 12.45 2.57 -2.52
N ALA A 151 11.21 2.09 -2.58
CA ALA A 151 10.89 0.68 -2.42
C ALA A 151 11.59 -0.18 -3.50
N VAL A 152 11.62 0.31 -4.73
CA VAL A 152 12.31 -0.35 -5.85
C VAL A 152 13.82 -0.29 -5.70
N LEU A 153 14.40 0.84 -5.28
CA LEU A 153 15.84 0.92 -5.04
C LEU A 153 16.31 -0.05 -3.93
N ARG A 154 15.49 -0.25 -2.90
CA ARG A 154 15.77 -1.23 -1.83
C ARG A 154 15.74 -2.68 -2.30
N SER A 155 15.13 -2.98 -3.45
CA SER A 155 15.08 -4.36 -3.99
C SER A 155 16.41 -4.78 -4.65
N GLY A 156 17.44 -3.93 -4.65
CA GLY A 156 18.78 -4.26 -5.12
C GLY A 156 19.03 -3.93 -6.59
N ILE A 157 18.25 -3.01 -7.17
CA ILE A 157 18.48 -2.53 -8.54
C ILE A 157 19.79 -1.75 -8.61
N THR A 158 20.60 -2.03 -9.65
CA THR A 158 21.94 -1.47 -9.83
C THR A 158 21.99 -0.32 -10.84
N SER A 159 20.95 -0.15 -11.67
CA SER A 159 20.82 0.94 -12.64
C SER A 159 19.36 1.29 -12.86
N ALA A 160 19.03 2.57 -12.90
CA ALA A 160 17.70 3.07 -13.24
C ALA A 160 17.81 4.42 -13.93
N HIS A 161 16.77 4.81 -14.66
CA HIS A 161 16.66 6.10 -15.32
C HIS A 161 15.44 6.85 -14.78
N LEU A 162 15.60 8.15 -14.56
CA LEU A 162 14.51 9.06 -14.23
C LEU A 162 14.39 10.08 -15.37
N LEU A 163 13.23 10.10 -16.02
CA LEU A 163 12.88 11.15 -16.97
C LEU A 163 11.86 12.06 -16.32
N VAL A 164 12.11 13.37 -16.42
CA VAL A 164 11.18 14.42 -15.99
C VAL A 164 10.85 15.24 -17.22
N ALA A 165 9.56 15.41 -17.46
CA ALA A 165 8.99 16.15 -18.57
C ALA A 165 8.31 17.40 -18.01
N ASP A 166 8.81 18.58 -18.37
CA ASP A 166 8.23 19.86 -17.96
C ASP A 166 7.55 20.55 -19.14
N LEU A 167 6.27 20.89 -19.02
CA LEU A 167 5.56 21.61 -20.09
C LEU A 167 6.00 23.07 -20.16
N ASP A 168 6.60 23.46 -21.27
CA ASP A 168 7.19 24.79 -21.47
C ASP A 168 6.13 25.90 -21.45
N ASP A 169 6.51 27.06 -20.91
CA ASP A 169 5.70 28.29 -20.89
C ASP A 169 4.26 28.11 -20.37
N PHE A 170 4.01 27.12 -19.51
CA PHE A 170 2.66 26.76 -19.05
C PHE A 170 1.95 27.92 -18.32
N ALA A 171 2.69 28.78 -17.60
CA ALA A 171 2.14 29.98 -16.99
C ALA A 171 1.53 30.93 -18.04
N ARG A 172 2.22 31.15 -19.16
CA ARG A 172 1.76 32.00 -20.27
C ARG A 172 0.58 31.35 -21.01
N TYR A 173 0.57 30.03 -21.12
CA TYR A 173 -0.57 29.28 -21.65
C TYR A 173 -1.83 29.55 -20.81
N ASN A 174 -1.72 29.49 -19.47
CA ASN A 174 -2.82 29.82 -18.56
C ASN A 174 -3.29 31.27 -18.66
N GLU A 175 -2.36 32.22 -18.79
CA GLU A 175 -2.71 33.64 -18.98
C GLU A 175 -3.53 33.86 -20.26
N SER A 176 -3.22 33.12 -21.33
CA SER A 176 -3.85 33.29 -22.64
C SER A 176 -5.17 32.53 -22.78
N ASN A 177 -5.29 31.35 -22.17
CA ASN A 177 -6.41 30.43 -22.38
C ASN A 177 -7.30 30.24 -21.13
N GLY A 178 -6.86 30.74 -19.98
CA GLY A 178 -7.52 30.57 -18.68
C GLY A 178 -7.14 29.28 -17.96
N VAL A 179 -7.27 29.30 -16.63
CA VAL A 179 -6.86 28.19 -15.75
C VAL A 179 -7.58 26.88 -16.08
N LEU A 180 -8.88 26.92 -16.40
CA LEU A 180 -9.63 25.71 -16.75
C LEU A 180 -9.13 25.03 -18.03
N ALA A 181 -8.64 25.81 -19.00
CA ALA A 181 -8.04 25.26 -20.21
C ALA A 181 -6.66 24.64 -19.91
N GLY A 182 -5.88 25.24 -19.01
CA GLY A 182 -4.67 24.64 -18.46
C GLY A 182 -4.93 23.32 -17.76
N ASP A 183 -5.93 23.26 -16.89
CA ASP A 183 -6.33 22.06 -16.17
C ASP A 183 -6.70 20.92 -17.14
N ASP A 184 -7.43 21.25 -18.21
CA ASP A 184 -7.77 20.29 -19.26
C ASP A 184 -6.55 19.83 -20.07
N ALA A 185 -5.61 20.74 -20.37
CA ALA A 185 -4.34 20.39 -21.01
C ALA A 185 -3.52 19.43 -20.13
N LEU A 186 -3.40 19.69 -18.83
CA LEU A 186 -2.71 18.81 -17.89
C LEU A 186 -3.36 17.43 -17.78
N ARG A 187 -4.70 17.35 -17.79
CA ARG A 187 -5.43 16.07 -17.82
C ARG A 187 -5.15 15.28 -19.09
N ARG A 188 -5.22 15.92 -20.26
CA ARG A 188 -4.95 15.29 -21.55
C ARG A 188 -3.50 14.82 -21.65
N PHE A 189 -2.55 15.65 -21.22
CA PHE A 189 -1.14 15.26 -21.20
C PHE A 189 -0.92 14.11 -20.23
N ALA A 190 -1.47 14.14 -19.01
CA ALA A 190 -1.33 13.04 -18.06
C ALA A 190 -1.85 11.71 -18.60
N ALA A 191 -3.01 11.73 -19.26
CA ALA A 191 -3.59 10.54 -19.89
C ALA A 191 -2.70 10.01 -21.02
N GLY A 192 -2.28 10.88 -21.95
CA GLY A 192 -1.40 10.52 -23.06
C GLY A 192 -0.01 10.09 -22.60
N PHE A 193 0.55 10.74 -21.58
CA PHE A 193 1.84 10.40 -20.99
C PHE A 193 1.81 9.01 -20.36
N LYS A 194 0.72 8.68 -19.64
CA LYS A 194 0.49 7.35 -19.07
C LYS A 194 0.27 6.27 -20.13
N GLU A 195 -0.46 6.59 -21.20
CA GLU A 195 -0.70 5.67 -22.32
C GLU A 195 0.57 5.41 -23.12
N LEU A 196 1.32 6.46 -23.47
CA LEU A 196 2.63 6.37 -24.12
C LEU A 196 3.58 5.46 -23.35
N CYS A 197 3.57 5.63 -22.04
CA CYS A 197 4.22 4.79 -21.07
C CYS A 197 3.75 3.33 -21.20
N ALA A 198 2.44 3.06 -21.11
CA ALA A 198 1.91 1.69 -21.16
C ALA A 198 2.03 0.96 -22.53
N GLU A 199 2.03 1.68 -23.65
CA GLU A 199 2.03 1.11 -25.01
C GLU A 199 3.39 0.60 -25.48
N GLN A 200 4.48 1.03 -24.85
CA GLN A 200 5.81 0.54 -25.18
C GLN A 200 6.12 -0.71 -24.35
N GLN A 201 6.84 -1.68 -24.93
CA GLN A 201 7.38 -2.87 -24.23
C GLN A 201 8.29 -2.57 -23.03
N LEU A 202 8.45 -1.28 -22.67
CA LEU A 202 9.39 -0.74 -21.71
C LEU A 202 8.77 -0.35 -20.36
N LEU A 203 7.44 -0.25 -20.24
CA LEU A 203 6.81 -0.30 -18.92
C LEU A 203 6.35 -1.72 -18.63
N LYS A 204 7.19 -2.45 -17.91
CA LYS A 204 6.72 -3.61 -17.13
C LYS A 204 5.81 -3.11 -16.01
N GLU A 205 5.10 -4.03 -15.34
CA GLU A 205 4.22 -3.71 -14.19
C GLU A 205 4.89 -2.84 -13.09
N GLU A 206 6.22 -2.73 -13.10
CA GLU A 206 7.05 -2.06 -12.10
C GLU A 206 7.46 -0.61 -12.46
N SER A 207 7.25 -0.14 -13.69
CA SER A 207 7.65 1.21 -14.05
C SER A 207 6.69 2.26 -13.49
N LEU A 208 7.24 3.31 -12.89
CA LEU A 208 6.46 4.25 -12.07
C LEU A 208 6.27 5.56 -12.82
N VAL A 209 5.02 6.03 -12.92
CA VAL A 209 4.67 7.31 -13.56
C VAL A 209 3.99 8.20 -12.51
N ALA A 210 4.28 9.50 -12.53
CA ALA A 210 3.71 10.45 -11.58
C ALA A 210 3.61 11.87 -12.14
N ARG A 211 2.76 12.69 -11.51
CA ARG A 211 2.86 14.15 -11.59
C ARG A 211 3.68 14.65 -10.41
N VAL A 212 4.80 15.28 -10.70
CA VAL A 212 5.81 15.66 -9.69
C VAL A 212 5.86 17.17 -9.44
N GLY A 213 5.21 17.96 -10.29
CA GLY A 213 5.14 19.41 -10.18
C GLY A 213 3.83 19.99 -10.72
N ALA A 214 3.74 21.32 -10.76
CA ALA A 214 2.57 22.02 -11.27
C ALA A 214 2.35 21.74 -12.77
N ASN A 215 3.41 21.62 -13.55
CA ASN A 215 3.40 21.35 -14.98
C ASN A 215 4.40 20.24 -15.36
N SER A 216 4.91 19.50 -14.37
CA SER A 216 5.99 18.53 -14.52
C SER A 216 5.52 17.10 -14.19
N PHE A 217 5.95 16.15 -15.02
CA PHE A 217 5.60 14.75 -14.97
C PHE A 217 6.87 13.90 -14.97
N ALA A 218 6.86 12.75 -14.29
CA ALA A 218 8.03 11.90 -14.20
C ALA A 218 7.71 10.45 -14.53
N VAL A 219 8.70 9.75 -15.08
CA VAL A 219 8.72 8.30 -15.24
C VAL A 219 10.04 7.73 -14.74
N PHE A 220 9.95 6.69 -13.91
CA PHE A 220 11.08 5.92 -13.41
C PHE A 220 11.15 4.57 -14.14
N LEU A 221 12.30 4.29 -14.74
CA LEU A 221 12.54 3.14 -15.61
C LEU A 221 13.67 2.28 -15.05
N LEU A 222 13.43 0.97 -14.98
CA LEU A 222 14.34 0.01 -14.35
C LEU A 222 15.37 -0.58 -15.32
N GLU A 223 15.14 -0.42 -16.63
CA GLU A 223 16.06 -0.91 -17.65
C GLU A 223 17.11 0.16 -18.00
N PRO A 224 18.35 -0.25 -18.27
CA PRO A 224 19.36 0.68 -18.75
C PRO A 224 18.99 1.17 -20.15
N LEU A 225 18.70 2.47 -20.28
CA LEU A 225 18.47 3.12 -21.56
C LEU A 225 19.79 3.39 -22.28
N THR A 226 19.82 3.17 -23.59
CA THR A 226 20.87 3.70 -24.45
C THR A 226 20.61 5.18 -24.77
N GLN A 227 21.60 5.88 -25.31
CA GLN A 227 21.39 7.27 -25.79
C GLN A 227 20.31 7.35 -26.89
N GLU A 228 20.20 6.32 -27.72
CA GLU A 228 19.18 6.25 -28.78
C GLU A 228 17.78 6.06 -28.20
N ASP A 229 17.64 5.26 -27.14
CA ASP A 229 16.38 5.10 -26.42
C ASP A 229 15.94 6.43 -25.80
N VAL A 230 16.85 7.14 -25.10
CA VAL A 230 16.56 8.43 -24.49
C VAL A 230 16.07 9.45 -25.52
N ALA A 231 16.73 9.55 -26.68
CA ALA A 231 16.31 10.44 -27.76
C ALA A 231 14.93 10.07 -28.32
N THR A 232 14.65 8.77 -28.45
CA THR A 232 13.36 8.25 -28.90
C THR A 232 12.25 8.59 -27.89
N TYR A 233 12.51 8.43 -26.59
CA TYR A 233 11.59 8.81 -25.53
C TYR A 233 11.29 10.31 -25.54
N PHE A 234 12.34 11.13 -25.64
CA PHE A 234 12.18 12.58 -25.68
C PHE A 234 11.30 13.01 -26.87
N SER A 235 11.53 12.44 -28.06
CA SER A 235 10.71 12.72 -29.24
C SER A 235 9.25 12.32 -29.02
N LYS A 236 8.99 11.12 -28.49
CA LYS A 236 7.61 10.65 -28.26
C LYS A 236 6.88 11.46 -27.19
N ILE A 237 7.56 11.85 -26.11
CA ILE A 237 6.99 12.71 -25.06
C ILE A 237 6.69 14.10 -25.64
N SER A 238 7.59 14.64 -26.47
CA SER A 238 7.38 15.91 -27.19
C SER A 238 6.18 15.85 -28.12
N ASP A 239 6.04 14.78 -28.91
CA ASP A 239 4.89 14.57 -29.79
C ASP A 239 3.60 14.45 -28.97
N CYS A 240 3.63 13.72 -27.86
CA CYS A 240 2.50 13.60 -26.93
C CYS A 240 2.11 14.97 -26.36
N ALA A 241 3.07 15.78 -25.90
CA ALA A 241 2.81 17.13 -25.40
C ALA A 241 2.18 18.02 -26.47
N ALA A 242 2.73 18.01 -27.69
CA ALA A 242 2.22 18.80 -28.80
C ALA A 242 0.79 18.37 -29.21
N LEU A 243 0.52 17.07 -29.28
CA LEU A 243 -0.81 16.54 -29.65
C LEU A 243 -1.86 16.77 -28.57
N THR A 244 -1.49 16.62 -27.30
CA THR A 244 -2.44 16.68 -26.18
C THR A 244 -2.68 18.10 -25.68
N THR A 245 -1.69 19.00 -25.79
CA THR A 245 -1.76 20.35 -25.20
C THR A 245 -1.47 21.48 -26.19
N GLY A 246 -0.73 21.21 -27.27
CA GLY A 246 -0.15 22.22 -28.15
C GLY A 246 1.11 22.90 -27.61
N LEU A 247 1.67 22.40 -26.50
CA LEU A 247 2.90 22.89 -25.88
C LEU A 247 4.10 22.01 -26.20
N THR A 248 5.29 22.57 -26.04
CA THR A 248 6.56 21.83 -26.05
C THR A 248 6.91 21.34 -24.64
N VAL A 249 7.92 20.49 -24.56
CA VAL A 249 8.37 19.87 -23.32
C VAL A 249 9.90 19.88 -23.26
N SER A 250 10.44 20.10 -22.06
CA SER A 250 11.86 19.97 -21.74
C SER A 250 12.15 18.76 -20.87
#